data_AF-A0A750V1J5-F1
#
_entry.id   AF-A0A750V1J5-F1
#
_cell.length_a   1.000
_cell.length_b   1.000
_cell.length_c   1.000
_cell.angle_alpha   90.00
_cell.angle_beta   90.00
_cell.angle_gamma   90.00
#
_symmetry.space_group_name_H-M   'P 1'
#
loop_
_entity.id
_entity.type
_entity.pdbx_description
1 polymer ?
#
loop_
_entity_poly.entity_id
_entity_poly.type
_entity_poly.pdbx_seq_one_letter_code
_entity_poly.pdbx_strand_id
1 'polypeptide(L)' 'MLKSELLEIIANGKSSGVEFKRDDVRPEQLAKDVVAMANFWGGCVLLGVEDDGTITGIQHQNLE' A
#
# COMPACT_ATOMS: atom_id res chain seq x y z
N MET A 1 -11.98 -1.70 7.94
CA MET A 1 -10.91 -0.92 8.58
C MET A 1 -11.46 0.46 8.89
N LEU A 2 -11.33 0.90 10.14
CA LEU A 2 -11.67 2.25 10.57
C LEU A 2 -10.53 3.20 10.21
N LYS A 3 -10.85 4.49 10.08
CA LYS A 3 -9.85 5.53 9.78
C LYS A 3 -8.70 5.55 10.82
N SER A 4 -9.01 5.36 12.10
CA SER A 4 -8.02 5.33 13.17
C SER A 4 -7.03 4.18 12.99
N GLU A 5 -7.51 2.99 12.65
CA GLU A 5 -6.68 1.79 12.41
C GLU A 5 -5.76 2.01 11.21
N LEU A 6 -6.28 2.61 10.13
CA LEU A 6 -5.47 2.92 8.94
C LEU A 6 -4.33 3.90 9.29
N LEU A 7 -4.64 4.97 10.02
CA LEU A 7 -3.64 5.96 10.41
C LEU A 7 -2.58 5.38 11.36
N GLU A 8 -2.96 4.43 12.22
CA GLU A 8 -2.02 3.69 13.06
C GLU A 8 -1.09 2.80 12.23
N ILE A 9 -1.61 2.08 11.23
CA ILE A 9 -0.79 1.30 10.29
C ILE A 9 0.22 2.20 9.59
N ILE A 10 -0.21 3.36 9.09
CA ILE A 10 0.67 4.31 8.40
C ILE A 10 1.73 4.85 9.36
N ALA A 11 1.36 5.20 10.60
CA ALA A 11 2.29 5.69 11.61
C ALA A 11 3.35 4.65 12.01
N ASN A 12 3.00 3.36 11.99
CA ASN A 12 3.92 2.26 12.25
C ASN A 12 4.84 1.93 11.06
N GLY A 13 4.54 2.46 9.87
CA GLY A 13 5.38 2.32 8.67
C GLY A 13 5.29 0.95 7.98
N LYS A 14 6.20 0.73 7.03
CA LYS A 14 6.27 -0.53 6.26
C LYS A 14 6.73 -1.71 7.13
N SER A 15 6.19 -2.88 6.84
CA SER A 15 6.60 -4.14 7.46
C SER A 15 6.43 -5.29 6.46
N SER A 16 6.81 -6.51 6.84
CA SER A 16 6.62 -7.69 5.98
C SER A 16 5.17 -7.96 5.60
N GLY A 17 4.19 -7.42 6.34
CA GLY A 17 2.76 -7.52 6.04
C GLY A 17 2.12 -6.21 5.59
N VAL A 18 2.86 -5.11 5.48
CA VAL A 18 2.35 -3.78 5.13
C VAL A 18 3.28 -3.10 4.14
N GLU A 19 2.79 -2.85 2.93
CA GLU A 19 3.56 -2.17 1.89
C GLU A 19 2.86 -0.87 1.46
N PHE A 20 3.63 0.21 1.30
CA PHE A 20 3.13 1.48 0.75
C PHE A 20 3.54 1.62 -0.70
N LYS A 21 2.59 2.02 -1.54
CA LYS A 21 2.82 2.30 -2.96
C LYS A 21 2.22 3.62 -3.38
N ARG A 22 2.95 4.31 -4.24
CA ARG A 22 2.47 5.48 -4.98
C ARG A 22 1.44 5.06 -6.01
N ASP A 23 0.56 5.98 -6.37
CA ASP A 23 -0.47 5.75 -7.40
C ASP A 23 0.13 5.45 -8.79
N ASP A 24 1.35 5.95 -9.05
CA ASP A 24 2.08 5.71 -10.30
C ASP A 24 2.92 4.41 -10.29
N VAL A 25 2.69 3.51 -9.32
CA VAL A 25 3.37 2.22 -9.26
C VAL A 25 3.08 1.41 -10.53
N ARG A 26 4.13 0.83 -11.10
CA ARG A 26 3.96 -0.07 -12.25
C ARG A 26 3.22 -1.35 -11.83
N PRO A 27 2.29 -1.87 -12.64
CA PRO A 27 1.54 -3.08 -12.32
C PRO A 27 2.43 -4.28 -11.97
N GLU A 28 3.55 -4.47 -12.67
CA GLU A 28 4.47 -5.58 -12.39
C GLU A 28 5.18 -5.46 -11.03
N GLN A 29 5.36 -4.24 -10.52
CA GLN A 29 5.95 -4.02 -9.20
C GLN A 29 4.91 -4.31 -8.12
N LEU A 30 3.68 -3.82 -8.30
CA LEU A 30 2.57 -4.14 -7.40
C LEU A 30 2.31 -5.66 -7.35
N ALA A 31 2.30 -6.32 -8.50
CA ALA A 31 2.10 -7.77 -8.60
C ALA A 31 3.17 -8.56 -7.84
N LYS A 32 4.43 -8.11 -7.84
CA LYS A 32 5.50 -8.77 -7.07
C LYS A 32 5.20 -8.76 -5.57
N ASP A 33 4.74 -7.64 -5.03
CA ASP A 33 4.44 -7.53 -3.61
C ASP A 33 3.20 -8.35 -3.24
N VAL A 34 2.17 -8.35 -4.10
CA VAL A 34 0.98 -9.21 -3.92
C VAL A 34 1.37 -10.69 -3.92
N VAL A 35 2.21 -11.13 -4.86
CA VAL A 35 2.70 -12.51 -4.91
C VAL A 35 3.56 -12.84 -3.68
N ALA A 36 4.42 -11.92 -3.24
CA ALA A 36 5.22 -12.11 -2.04
C ALA A 36 4.35 -12.28 -0.79
N MET A 37 3.32 -11.44 -0.62
CA MET A 37 2.37 -11.52 0.49
C MET A 37 1.54 -12.82 0.43
N ALA A 38 1.08 -13.21 -0.77
CA ALA A 38 0.32 -14.45 -0.97
C ALA A 38 1.12 -15.71 -0.64
N ASN A 39 2.44 -15.69 -0.88
CA ASN A 39 3.36 -16.77 -0.52
C ASN A 39 3.84 -16.71 0.94
N PHE A 40 3.46 -15.68 1.69
CA PHE A 40 3.81 -15.47 3.09
C PHE A 40 2.55 -15.52 3.98
N TRP A 41 2.51 -14.74 5.06
CA TRP A 41 1.39 -14.66 6.03
C TRP A 41 0.27 -13.71 5.57
N GLY A 42 0.20 -13.39 4.28
CA GLY A 42 -0.65 -12.34 3.75
C GLY A 42 -0.15 -10.94 4.12
N GLY A 43 -1.01 -9.93 3.93
CA GLY A 43 -0.69 -8.54 4.21
C GLY A 43 -1.67 -7.57 3.57
N CYS A 44 -1.32 -6.28 3.61
CA CYS A 44 -2.03 -5.23 2.91
C CYS A 44 -1.06 -4.33 2.13
N VAL A 45 -1.54 -3.84 0.98
CA VAL A 45 -0.88 -2.79 0.22
C VAL A 45 -1.73 -1.53 0.35
N LEU A 46 -1.13 -0.42 0.79
CA LEU A 46 -1.76 0.89 0.80
C LEU A 46 -1.30 1.67 -0.44
N LEU A 47 -2.21 1.83 -1.40
CA LEU A 47 -1.97 2.60 -2.62
C LEU A 47 -2.29 4.08 -2.39
N GLY A 48 -1.45 4.96 -2.93
CA GLY A 48 -1.50 6.41 -2.66
C GLY A 48 -0.83 6.82 -1.35
N VAL A 49 0.12 6.00 -0.85
CA VAL A 49 0.94 6.31 0.32
C VAL A 49 2.41 6.26 -0.10
N GLU A 50 3.14 7.32 0.20
CA GLU A 50 4.57 7.44 -0.06
C GLU A 50 5.39 6.60 0.93
N ASP A 51 6.67 6.35 0.62
CA ASP A 51 7.55 5.54 1.47
C ASP A 51 7.79 6.15 2.86
N ASP A 52 7.60 7.46 3.02
CA ASP A 52 7.70 8.19 4.28
C ASP A 52 6.37 8.22 5.08
N GLY A 53 5.32 7.56 4.57
CA GLY A 53 3.98 7.54 5.16
C GLY A 53 3.09 8.72 4.77
N THR A 54 3.56 9.64 3.91
CA THR A 54 2.73 10.74 3.40
C THR A 54 1.58 10.18 2.55
N ILE A 55 0.35 10.62 2.81
CA ILE A 55 -0.83 10.20 2.05
C ILE A 55 -1.03 11.15 0.87
N THR A 56 -0.72 10.69 -0.35
CA THR A 56 -0.91 11.44 -1.61
C THR A 56 -2.20 11.08 -2.33
N GLY A 57 -2.79 9.93 -1.99
CA GLY A 57 -4.05 9.44 -2.56
C GLY A 57 -3.89 8.94 -3.99
N ILE A 58 -5.03 8.65 -4.61
CA ILE A 58 -5.12 8.15 -5.99
C ILE A 58 -5.50 9.33 -6.90
N GLN A 59 -4.68 9.59 -7.91
CA GLN A 59 -4.80 10.71 -8.84
C GLN A 59 -5.23 10.25 -10.25
N HIS A 60 -5.21 8.95 -10.52
CA HIS A 60 -5.65 8.37 -11.77
C HIS A 60 -7.10 8.75 -12.10
N GLN A 61 -7.30 9.43 -13.24
CA GLN A 61 -8.60 9.96 -13.65
C GLN A 61 -9.60 8.90 -14.14
N ASN A 62 -9.18 7.63 -14.26
CA ASN A 62 -9.96 6.57 -14.88
C ASN A 62 -9.81 5.26 -14.10
N LEU A 63 -10.30 5.27 -12.86
CA LEU A 63 -10.22 4.17 -11.88
C LEU A 63 -11.35 3.13 -12.00
N GLU A 64 -12.13 3.17 -13.07
CA GLU A 64 -13.31 2.31 -13.26
C GLU A 64 -12.98 0.81 -13.39
#